data_AF-A0A392RGB1-F1
#
_entry.id   AF-A0A392RGB1-F1
#
_cell.length_a   1.000
_cell.length_b   1.000
_cell.length_c   1.000
_cell.angle_alpha   90.00
_cell.angle_beta   90.00
_cell.angle_gamma   90.00
#
_symmetry.space_group_name_H-M   'P 1'
#
loop_
_entity.id
_entity.type
_entity.pdbx_description
1 polymer ?
#
loop_
_entity_poly.entity_id
_entity_poly.type
_entity_poly.pdbx_seq_one_letter_code
_entity_poly.pdbx_strand_id
1 'polypeptide(L)' 'IENLPAMVAGVCSNDAGEQLKATKLFRLMLTKEPNPPIEEIIQSGVVPRFVEFLVREDMPQLQVPS' A
#
# COMPACT_ATOMS: atom_id res chain seq x y z
N ILE A 1 -14.31 -3.67 -3.78
CA ILE A 1 -13.88 -2.28 -3.44
C ILE A 1 -13.36 -1.64 -4.70
N GLU A 2 -14.06 -0.62 -5.20
CA GLU A 2 -13.80 -0.05 -6.53
C GLU A 2 -12.37 0.50 -6.72
N ASN A 3 -11.69 0.87 -5.63
CA ASN A 3 -10.34 1.46 -5.69
C ASN A 3 -9.18 0.49 -5.44
N LEU A 4 -9.44 -0.77 -5.03
CA LEU A 4 -8.37 -1.71 -4.67
C LEU A 4 -7.43 -2.01 -5.86
N PRO A 5 -7.93 -2.31 -7.09
CA PRO A 5 -7.04 -2.58 -8.23
C PRO A 5 -6.11 -1.41 -8.58
N ALA A 6 -6.61 -0.17 -8.49
CA ALA A 6 -5.82 1.03 -8.77
C ALA A 6 -4.73 1.26 -7.71
N MET A 7 -5.04 1.00 -6.44
CA MET A 7 -4.06 1.10 -5.37
C MET A 7 -2.98 0.02 -5.49
N VAL A 8 -3.37 -1.22 -5.82
CA VAL A 8 -2.41 -2.31 -6.09
C VAL A 8 -1.49 -1.94 -7.25
N ALA A 9 -2.05 -1.42 -8.36
CA ALA A 9 -1.26 -0.96 -9.50
C ALA A 9 -0.26 0.14 -9.10
N GLY A 10 -0.68 1.11 -8.28
CA GLY A 10 0.22 2.17 -7.80
C GLY A 10 1.35 1.66 -6.91
N VAL A 11 1.08 0.71 -6.01
CA VAL A 11 2.11 0.08 -5.15
C VAL A 11 3.09 -0.76 -5.97
N CYS A 12 2.61 -1.44 -7.01
CA CYS A 12 3.41 -2.27 -7.91
C CYS A 12 4.06 -1.48 -9.06
N SER A 13 3.82 -0.17 -9.17
CA SER A 13 4.44 0.68 -10.18
C SER A 13 5.94 0.84 -9.93
N ASN A 14 6.65 1.42 -10.91
CA ASN A 14 8.04 1.87 -10.75
C ASN A 14 8.14 3.37 -10.40
N ASP A 15 7.02 4.09 -10.36
CA ASP A 15 7.00 5.51 -10.02
C ASP A 15 6.93 5.71 -8.51
N ALA A 16 7.91 6.42 -7.96
CA ALA A 16 8.00 6.68 -6.52
C ALA A 16 6.78 7.45 -5.98
N GLY A 17 6.22 8.37 -6.76
CA GLY A 17 5.06 9.16 -6.39
C GLY A 17 3.79 8.32 -6.32
N GLU A 18 3.57 7.44 -7.29
CA GLU A 18 2.46 6.49 -7.33
C GLU A 18 2.55 5.47 -6.18
N GLN A 19 3.74 4.92 -5.93
CA GLN A 19 3.99 4.03 -4.78
C GLN A 19 3.59 4.70 -3.48
N LEU A 20 4.05 5.94 -3.24
CA LEU A 20 3.77 6.68 -2.02
C LEU A 20 2.29 7.04 -1.88
N LYS A 21 1.68 7.51 -2.97
CA LYS A 21 0.25 7.86 -3.00
C LYS A 21 -0.60 6.63 -2.67
N ALA A 22 -0.35 5.51 -3.34
CA ALA A 22 -1.12 4.29 -3.12
C ALA A 22 -0.91 3.71 -1.72
N THR A 23 0.32 3.72 -1.20
CA THR A 23 0.63 3.28 0.17
C THR A 23 -0.12 4.10 1.22
N LYS A 24 -0.22 5.43 1.04
CA LYS A 24 -1.02 6.31 1.91
C LYS A 24 -2.50 5.96 1.86
N LEU A 25 -3.04 5.65 0.68
CA LEU A 25 -4.44 5.23 0.52
C LEU A 25 -4.70 3.89 1.22
N PHE A 26 -3.78 2.92 1.13
CA PHE A 26 -3.88 1.66 1.87
C PHE A 26 -3.91 1.90 3.38
N ARG A 27 -3.01 2.75 3.90
CA ARG A 27 -3.02 3.12 5.32
C ARG A 27 -4.34 3.77 5.73
N LEU A 28 -4.88 4.67 4.92
CA LEU A 28 -6.16 5.31 5.20
C LEU A 28 -7.30 4.29 5.25
N MET A 29 -7.39 3.41 4.26
CA MET A 29 -8.40 2.34 4.20
C MET A 29 -8.33 1.43 5.43
N LEU A 30 -7.14 0.94 5.78
CA LEU A 30 -6.94 0.04 6.91
C LEU A 30 -7.21 0.70 8.28
N THR A 31 -7.13 2.03 8.39
CA THR A 31 -7.32 2.76 9.64
C THR A 31 -8.69 3.41 9.80
N LYS A 32 -9.39 3.69 8.70
CA LYS A 32 -10.69 4.39 8.71
C LYS A 32 -11.87 3.47 8.48
N GLU A 33 -11.71 2.39 7.72
CA GLU A 33 -12.80 1.45 7.50
C GLU A 33 -13.03 0.61 8.77
N PRO A 34 -14.24 0.58 9.34
CA PRO A 34 -14.52 -0.20 10.54
C PRO A 34 -14.39 -1.72 10.30
N ASN A 35 -14.60 -2.16 9.06
CA ASN A 35 -14.38 -3.53 8.61
C ASN A 35 -13.51 -3.50 7.34
N PRO A 36 -12.19 -3.32 7.48
CA PRO A 36 -11.31 -3.24 6.33
C PRO A 36 -11.26 -4.59 5.59
N PRO A 37 -11.10 -4.58 4.26
CA PRO A 37 -11.10 -5.76 3.39
C PRO A 37 -9.77 -6.55 3.47
N ILE A 38 -9.44 -7.08 4.64
CA ILE A 38 -8.14 -7.69 4.89
C ILE A 38 -7.87 -8.86 3.94
N GLU A 39 -8.87 -9.71 3.71
CA GLU A 39 -8.75 -10.89 2.86
C GLU A 39 -8.48 -10.49 1.40
N GLU A 40 -9.23 -9.54 0.85
CA GLU A 40 -9.04 -9.07 -0.51
C GLU A 40 -7.69 -8.37 -0.70
N ILE A 41 -7.19 -7.66 0.32
CA ILE A 41 -5.86 -7.06 0.30
C ILE A 41 -4.78 -8.15 0.25
N ILE A 42 -4.91 -9.21 1.05
CA ILE A 42 -3.96 -10.34 1.03
C ILE A 42 -4.00 -11.03 -0.34
N GLN A 43 -5.19 -11.34 -0.84
CA GLN A 43 -5.39 -12.01 -2.13
C GLN A 43 -4.91 -11.16 -3.32
N SER A 44 -4.88 -9.83 -3.18
CA SER A 44 -4.33 -8.94 -4.21
C SER A 44 -2.82 -9.08 -4.41
N GLY A 45 -2.10 -9.74 -3.49
CA GLY A 45 -0.66 -9.96 -3.58
C GLY A 45 0.18 -8.72 -3.27
N VAL A 46 -0.41 -7.68 -2.65
CA VAL A 46 0.31 -6.43 -2.33
C VAL A 46 1.25 -6.56 -1.13
N VAL A 47 1.05 -7.57 -0.27
CA VAL A 47 1.79 -7.75 0.99
C VAL A 47 3.31 -7.87 0.78
N PRO A 48 3.83 -8.72 -0.13
CA PRO A 48 5.27 -8.77 -0.41
C PRO A 48 5.85 -7.41 -0.80
N ARG A 49 5.09 -6.60 -1.56
CA ARG A 49 5.53 -5.27 -1.98
C ARG A 49 5.64 -4.29 -0.81
N PHE A 50 4.74 -4.36 0.16
CA PHE A 50 4.90 -3.60 1.40
C PHE A 50 6.11 -4.03 2.22
N VAL A 51 6.43 -5.32 2.24
CA VAL A 51 7.64 -5.81 2.92
C VAL A 51 8.90 -5.23 2.25
N GLU A 52 8.94 -5.19 0.92
CA GLU A 52 10.04 -4.55 0.17
C GLU A 52 10.18 -3.05 0.50
N PHE A 53 9.06 -2.35 0.72
CA PHE A 53 9.10 -0.94 1.11
C PHE A 53 9.76 -0.70 2.46
N LEU A 54 9.69 -1.66 3.39
CA LEU A 54 10.29 -1.51 4.72
C LEU A 54 11.83 -1.42 4.69
N VAL A 55 12.47 -1.90 3.62
CA VAL A 55 13.93 -1.88 3.46
C VAL A 55 14.43 -0.80 2.49
N ARG A 56 13.52 0.03 1.94
CA ARG A 56 13.86 1.16 1.04
C ARG A 56 14.44 2.34 1.82
N GLU A 57 15.73 2.32 2.10
CA GLU A 57 16.43 3.42 2.81
C GLU A 57 16.39 4.75 2.04
N ASP A 58 16.31 4.70 0.71
CA ASP A 58 16.18 5.86 -0.18
C ASP A 58 14.79 6.51 -0.13
N MET A 59 13.77 5.78 0.36
CA MET A 59 12.40 6.27 0.48
C MET A 59 11.78 5.91 1.83
N PRO A 60 12.25 6.51 2.94
CA PRO A 60 11.74 6.24 4.28
C PRO A 60 10.26 6.59 4.44
N GLN A 61 9.69 7.42 3.56
CA GLN A 61 8.26 7.74 3.57
C GLN A 61 7.34 6.57 3.18
N LEU A 62 7.87 5.54 2.52
CA LEU A 62 7.15 4.29 2.26
C LEU A 62 7.17 3.34 3.46
N GLN A 63 8.15 3.51 4.35
CA GLN A 63 8.21 2.81 5.61
C GLN A 63 7.17 3.41 6.55
N VAL A 64 6.75 2.65 7.56
CA VAL A 64 5.81 3.16 8.56
C VAL A 64 6.62 3.92 9.63
N PRO A 65 6.51 5.25 9.77
CA PRO A 65 6.89 5.89 11.02
C PRO A 65 5.67 5.79 11.95
N SER A 66 5.88 5.20 13.11
CA SER A 66 5.07 5.52 14.30
C SER A 66 5.11 7.02 14.57
#